data_AF-A0AB39SHK8-F1
#
_entry.id   AF-A0AB39SHK8-F1
#
_cell.length_a   1.000
_cell.length_b   1.000
_cell.length_c   1.000
_cell.angle_alpha   90.00
_cell.angle_beta   90.00
_cell.angle_gamma   90.00
#
_symmetry.space_group_name_H-M   'P 1'
#
loop_
_entity.id
_entity.type
_entity.pdbx_description
1 polymer ?
#
loop_
_entity_poly.entity_id
_entity_poly.type
_entity_poly.pdbx_seq_one_letter_code
_entity_poly.pdbx_strand_id
1 'polypeptide(L)'
;MAADRRPVGLDPVNQEHFIRVLVWFVGAAPLWLIGAAVDGGARLTWWAAAILVELAGTWAAHPLPGRRLDSREVAFAGGHLLERGRLFMIIAFGETIMTTGTALTTAPYAPMTLLTSSVALIGTVALFWLFFSRSEHVVHHYEQTEDPIRAGRSGVISLMASVAGIIAAAAGDERVIAHPVEHAGITTNLLLFGGPALYIGAQTWHGATLFDALSPARLVTLSALVVGCAVTTAAPAYLSAIVAATIVVALAVFEDRHQPGRARAKPLLPR
;
A
#
# COMPACT_ATOMS: atom_id res chain seq x y z
N MET A 1 29.32 18.37 30.26
CA MET A 1 29.06 17.29 29.30
C MET A 1 27.98 17.78 28.33
N ALA A 2 28.42 18.52 27.30
CA ALA A 2 27.52 19.15 26.34
C ALA A 2 27.02 18.08 25.36
N ALA A 3 25.70 17.92 25.27
CA ALA A 3 25.09 17.03 24.29
C ALA A 3 25.35 17.58 22.88
N ASP A 4 26.13 16.83 22.09
CA ASP A 4 26.38 17.06 20.67
C ASP A 4 25.06 16.90 19.89
N ARG A 5 24.25 17.96 19.85
CA ARG A 5 23.07 18.03 18.98
C ARG A 5 23.53 18.41 17.58
N ARG A 6 24.13 17.45 16.86
CA ARG A 6 24.32 17.61 15.41
C ARG A 6 22.95 17.75 14.75
N PRO A 7 22.77 18.69 13.81
CA PRO A 7 21.52 18.82 13.08
C PRO A 7 21.24 17.52 12.31
N VAL A 8 20.10 16.91 12.62
CA VAL A 8 19.61 15.70 11.96
C VAL A 8 19.46 15.97 10.46
N GLY A 9 20.18 15.22 9.61
CA GLY A 9 20.04 15.25 8.15
C GLY A 9 21.19 15.85 7.35
N LEU A 10 22.25 16.37 7.98
CA LEU A 10 23.45 16.89 7.31
C LEU A 10 24.73 16.10 7.64
N ASP A 11 24.59 14.97 8.32
CA ASP A 11 25.69 14.05 8.55
C ASP A 11 26.17 13.43 7.22
N PRO A 12 27.49 13.24 7.03
CA PRO A 12 28.05 12.69 5.79
C PRO A 12 27.44 11.34 5.38
N VAL A 13 26.97 10.58 6.37
CA VAL A 13 26.35 9.26 6.19
C VAL A 13 24.97 9.39 5.54
N ASN A 14 24.11 10.29 6.03
CA ASN A 14 22.84 10.62 5.37
C ASN A 14 23.04 11.19 3.95
N GLN A 15 24.02 12.08 3.77
CA GLN A 15 24.31 12.66 2.46
C GLN A 15 24.73 11.58 1.44
N GLU A 16 25.61 10.67 1.84
CA GLU A 16 26.00 9.53 1.01
C GLU A 16 24.77 8.67 0.68
N HIS A 17 23.91 8.35 1.66
CA HIS A 17 22.66 7.61 1.43
C HIS A 17 21.78 8.27 0.36
N PHE A 18 21.53 9.58 0.46
CA PHE A 18 20.75 10.34 -0.52
C PHE A 18 21.38 10.32 -1.92
N ILE A 19 22.70 10.43 -2.01
CA ILE A 19 23.42 10.34 -3.30
C ILE A 19 23.21 8.95 -3.91
N ARG A 20 23.23 7.87 -3.14
CA ARG A 20 22.99 6.51 -3.67
C ARG A 20 21.60 6.37 -4.25
N VAL A 21 20.62 6.83 -3.50
CA VAL A 21 19.21 6.83 -3.90
C VAL A 21 19.08 7.64 -5.20
N LEU A 22 19.66 8.83 -5.25
CA LEU A 22 19.65 9.68 -6.44
C LEU A 22 20.28 9.00 -7.67
N VAL A 23 21.43 8.33 -7.51
CA VAL A 23 22.10 7.63 -8.62
C VAL A 23 21.20 6.52 -9.19
N TRP A 24 20.52 5.77 -8.33
CA TRP A 24 19.57 4.75 -8.79
C TRP A 24 18.35 5.36 -9.48
N PHE A 25 17.79 6.45 -8.97
CA PHE A 25 16.71 7.19 -9.63
C PHE A 25 17.14 7.74 -11.00
N VAL A 26 18.35 8.30 -11.10
CA VAL A 26 18.92 8.77 -12.37
C VAL A 26 19.14 7.59 -13.32
N GLY A 27 19.54 6.42 -12.81
CA GLY A 27 19.66 5.19 -13.60
C GLY A 27 18.31 4.65 -14.11
N ALA A 28 17.23 4.82 -13.34
CA ALA A 28 15.87 4.44 -13.73
C ALA A 28 15.19 5.49 -14.64
N ALA A 29 15.60 6.76 -14.59
CA ALA A 29 14.98 7.86 -15.34
C ALA A 29 14.87 7.63 -16.86
N PRO A 30 15.87 7.06 -17.57
CA PRO A 30 15.72 6.73 -18.98
C PRO A 30 14.56 5.76 -19.25
N LEU A 31 14.32 4.78 -18.38
CA LEU A 31 13.21 3.84 -18.53
C LEU A 31 11.85 4.55 -18.42
N TRP A 32 11.73 5.50 -17.48
CA TRP A 32 10.55 6.35 -17.36
C TRP A 32 10.32 7.20 -18.61
N LEU A 33 11.36 7.86 -19.12
CA LEU A 33 11.29 8.73 -20.30
C LEU A 33 10.97 7.95 -21.58
N ILE A 34 11.58 6.78 -21.76
CA ILE A 34 11.29 5.90 -22.90
C ILE A 34 9.83 5.42 -22.82
N GLY A 35 9.37 5.01 -21.64
CA GLY A 35 7.97 4.66 -21.45
C GLY A 35 7.02 5.82 -21.80
N ALA A 36 7.35 7.05 -21.41
CA ALA A 36 6.56 8.23 -21.74
C ALA A 36 6.53 8.57 -23.24
N ALA A 37 7.58 8.21 -23.99
CA ALA A 37 7.69 8.47 -25.43
C ALA A 37 7.07 7.36 -26.31
N VAL A 38 6.66 6.24 -25.72
CA VAL A 38 6.12 5.08 -26.45
C VAL A 38 4.64 4.89 -26.08
N ASP A 39 3.83 4.48 -27.05
CA ASP A 39 2.40 4.24 -26.87
C ASP A 39 2.06 2.77 -26.54
N GLY A 40 0.84 2.57 -26.03
CA GLY A 40 0.24 1.25 -25.86
C GLY A 40 0.90 0.38 -24.77
N GLY A 41 0.94 -0.93 -25.00
CA GLY A 41 1.42 -1.92 -24.02
C GLY A 41 2.92 -1.81 -23.71
N ALA A 42 3.72 -1.32 -24.65
CA ALA A 42 5.16 -1.15 -24.47
C ALA A 42 5.47 -0.11 -23.38
N ARG A 43 4.66 0.95 -23.26
CA ARG A 43 4.76 1.94 -22.16
C ARG A 43 4.74 1.27 -20.78
N LEU A 44 3.79 0.37 -20.57
CA LEU A 44 3.63 -0.33 -19.29
C LEU A 44 4.83 -1.23 -18.99
N THR A 45 5.43 -1.86 -20.01
CA THR A 45 6.62 -2.69 -19.82
C THR A 45 7.85 -1.87 -19.40
N TRP A 46 8.04 -0.70 -19.99
CA TRP A 46 9.14 0.21 -19.63
C TRP A 46 8.96 0.78 -18.21
N TRP A 47 7.74 1.17 -17.85
CA TRP A 47 7.43 1.63 -16.50
C TRP A 47 7.57 0.51 -15.46
N ALA A 48 7.14 -0.71 -15.78
CA ALA A 48 7.35 -1.87 -14.92
C ALA A 48 8.85 -2.15 -14.70
N ALA A 49 9.67 -2.05 -15.76
CA ALA A 49 11.12 -2.19 -15.66
C ALA A 49 11.74 -1.08 -14.79
N ALA A 50 11.29 0.18 -14.93
CA ALA A 50 11.75 1.30 -14.10
C ALA A 50 11.47 1.05 -12.62
N ILE A 51 10.24 0.64 -12.29
CA ILE A 51 9.82 0.29 -10.93
C ILE A 51 10.64 -0.88 -10.38
N LEU A 52 10.92 -1.91 -11.18
CA LEU A 52 11.75 -3.04 -10.77
C LEU A 52 13.17 -2.62 -10.41
N VAL A 53 13.76 -1.68 -11.16
CA VAL A 53 15.09 -1.12 -10.84
C VAL A 53 15.06 -0.36 -9.52
N GLU A 54 14.08 0.51 -9.30
CA GLU A 54 13.97 1.28 -8.04
C GLU A 54 13.68 0.38 -6.83
N LEU A 55 12.85 -0.64 -7.00
CA LEU A 55 12.59 -1.66 -5.97
C LEU A 55 13.85 -2.48 -5.69
N ALA A 56 14.58 -2.92 -6.72
CA ALA A 56 15.83 -3.65 -6.53
C ALA A 56 16.86 -2.80 -5.78
N GLY A 57 16.98 -1.51 -6.10
CA GLY A 57 17.78 -0.55 -5.35
C GLY A 57 17.38 -0.48 -3.88
N THR A 58 16.09 -0.33 -3.60
CA THR A 58 15.56 -0.26 -2.24
C THR A 58 15.82 -1.56 -1.43
N TRP A 59 15.63 -2.72 -2.06
CA TRP A 59 15.83 -4.04 -1.43
C TRP A 59 17.31 -4.34 -1.17
N ALA A 60 18.18 -4.01 -2.11
CA ALA A 60 19.63 -4.20 -2.01
C ALA A 60 20.34 -3.08 -1.22
N ALA A 61 19.60 -2.10 -0.68
CA ALA A 61 20.12 -0.92 0.01
C ALA A 61 21.05 -0.05 -0.87
N HIS A 62 20.69 0.08 -2.15
CA HIS A 62 21.36 0.89 -3.17
C HIS A 62 22.87 0.61 -3.22
N PRO A 63 23.28 -0.61 -3.62
CA PRO A 63 24.68 -0.97 -3.67
C PRO A 63 25.38 -0.10 -4.72
N LEU A 64 26.51 0.49 -4.33
CA LEU A 64 27.42 1.19 -5.22
C LEU A 64 28.76 0.43 -5.24
N PRO A 65 29.39 0.26 -6.41
CA PRO A 65 30.69 -0.40 -6.51
C PRO A 65 31.71 0.24 -5.55
N GLY A 66 32.34 -0.56 -4.70
CA GLY A 66 33.47 -0.14 -3.86
C GLY A 66 33.14 0.51 -2.51
N ARG A 67 31.87 0.67 -2.11
CA ARG A 67 31.52 1.30 -0.81
C ARG A 67 30.32 0.62 -0.13
N ARG A 68 30.55 -0.07 0.99
CA ARG A 68 29.49 -0.62 1.85
C ARG A 68 29.12 0.41 2.93
N LEU A 69 27.87 0.83 2.97
CA LEU A 69 27.32 1.55 4.13
C LEU A 69 26.78 0.50 5.10
N ASP A 70 27.13 0.61 6.38
CA ASP A 70 26.39 -0.09 7.42
C ASP A 70 25.10 0.67 7.66
N SER A 71 23.96 0.03 7.41
CA SER A 71 22.65 0.65 7.61
C SER A 71 22.54 1.24 9.01
N ARG A 72 23.14 0.64 10.04
CA ARG A 72 23.02 1.06 11.45
C ARG A 72 23.47 2.49 11.76
N GLU A 73 24.21 3.15 10.88
CA GLU A 73 24.76 4.49 11.10
C GLU A 73 23.88 5.63 10.58
N VAL A 74 22.79 5.33 9.85
CA VAL A 74 21.89 6.33 9.27
C VAL A 74 20.83 6.74 10.28
N ALA A 75 20.88 7.97 10.81
CA ALA A 75 19.86 8.48 11.72
C ALA A 75 18.50 8.59 10.99
N PHE A 76 17.58 7.65 11.25
CA PHE A 76 16.31 7.56 10.55
C PHE A 76 15.16 8.11 11.40
N ALA A 77 14.62 9.25 11.00
CA ALA A 77 13.46 9.88 11.66
C ALA A 77 12.15 9.18 11.27
N GLY A 78 11.97 7.93 11.72
CA GLY A 78 10.83 7.08 11.34
C GLY A 78 9.46 7.70 11.63
N GLY A 79 9.31 8.46 12.72
CA GLY A 79 8.08 9.16 13.06
C GLY A 79 7.64 10.19 12.00
N HIS A 80 8.57 10.94 11.41
CA HIS A 80 8.25 11.93 10.38
C HIS A 80 7.87 11.28 9.05
N LEU A 81 8.41 10.09 8.75
CA LEU A 81 8.06 9.34 7.54
C LEU A 81 6.68 8.68 7.67
N LEU A 82 6.30 8.21 8.86
CA LEU A 82 4.93 7.77 9.11
C LEU A 82 3.92 8.91 8.96
N GLU A 83 4.25 10.09 9.48
CA GLU A 83 3.37 11.27 9.36
C GLU A 83 3.18 11.67 7.90
N ARG A 84 4.27 11.78 7.14
CA ARG A 84 4.21 12.03 5.69
C ARG A 84 3.48 10.90 4.96
N GLY A 85 3.70 9.65 5.36
CA GLY A 85 3.03 8.49 4.79
C GLY A 85 1.51 8.53 4.98
N ARG A 86 1.03 8.98 6.14
CA ARG A 86 -0.40 9.23 6.38
C ARG A 86 -0.95 10.30 5.44
N LEU A 87 -0.23 11.41 5.24
CA LEU A 87 -0.65 12.46 4.30
C LEU A 87 -0.74 11.94 2.86
N PHE A 88 0.25 11.16 2.41
CA PHE A 88 0.18 10.51 1.09
C PHE A 88 -1.01 9.56 0.97
N MET A 89 -1.33 8.81 2.02
CA MET A 89 -2.49 7.92 2.02
C MET A 89 -3.81 8.69 1.93
N ILE A 90 -3.92 9.84 2.61
CA ILE A 90 -5.11 10.72 2.49
C ILE A 90 -5.27 11.19 1.06
N ILE A 91 -4.18 11.59 0.39
CA ILE A 91 -4.21 12.01 -1.02
C ILE A 91 -4.67 10.83 -1.91
N ALA A 92 -4.12 9.63 -1.70
CA ALA A 92 -4.51 8.44 -2.48
C ALA A 92 -5.98 8.04 -2.29
N PHE A 93 -6.51 8.16 -1.06
CA PHE A 93 -7.94 7.97 -0.81
C PHE A 93 -8.78 9.07 -1.46
N GLY A 94 -8.33 10.33 -1.42
CA GLY A 94 -8.97 11.43 -2.11
C GLY A 94 -9.09 11.17 -3.61
N GLU A 95 -8.01 10.73 -4.24
CA GLU A 95 -7.99 10.35 -5.66
C GLU A 95 -8.96 9.20 -5.94
N THR A 96 -8.99 8.17 -5.09
CA THR A 96 -9.91 7.03 -5.24
C THR A 96 -11.39 7.44 -5.18
N ILE A 97 -11.72 8.36 -4.26
CA ILE A 97 -13.07 8.92 -4.15
C ILE A 97 -13.41 9.77 -5.38
N MET A 98 -12.46 10.56 -5.89
CA MET A 98 -12.64 11.33 -7.12
C MET A 98 -12.84 10.43 -8.34
N THR A 99 -12.06 9.36 -8.50
CA THR A 99 -12.22 8.36 -9.56
C THR A 99 -13.60 7.70 -9.49
N THR A 100 -14.03 7.26 -8.31
CA THR A 100 -15.40 6.73 -8.11
C THR A 100 -16.47 7.77 -8.46
N GLY A 101 -16.27 9.03 -8.07
CA GLY A 101 -17.20 10.12 -8.36
C GLY A 101 -17.29 10.46 -9.86
N THR A 102 -16.16 10.47 -10.56
CA THR A 102 -16.14 10.67 -12.02
C THR A 102 -16.78 9.50 -12.77
N ALA A 103 -16.57 8.26 -12.32
CA ALA A 103 -17.27 7.10 -12.85
C ALA A 103 -18.79 7.22 -12.68
N LEU A 104 -19.25 7.70 -11.52
CA LEU A 104 -20.68 7.91 -11.24
C LEU A 104 -21.29 9.00 -12.13
N THR A 105 -20.59 10.11 -12.38
CA THR A 105 -21.12 11.23 -13.18
C THR A 105 -21.08 11.00 -14.68
N THR A 106 -20.21 10.10 -15.15
CA THR A 106 -20.10 9.73 -16.57
C THR A 106 -21.03 8.59 -16.96
N ALA A 107 -21.37 7.70 -16.02
CA ALA A 107 -22.28 6.59 -16.25
C ALA A 107 -23.76 7.05 -16.35
N PRO A 108 -24.60 6.30 -17.07
CA PRO A 108 -26.05 6.56 -17.09
C PRO A 108 -26.64 6.51 -15.68
N TYR A 109 -27.54 7.46 -15.38
CA TYR A 109 -28.21 7.52 -14.08
C TYR A 109 -29.21 6.37 -13.95
N ALA A 110 -28.79 5.29 -13.29
CA ALA A 110 -29.59 4.09 -13.05
C ALA A 110 -29.42 3.59 -11.61
N PRO A 111 -30.40 2.85 -11.05
CA PRO A 111 -30.31 2.30 -9.70
C PRO A 111 -29.06 1.42 -9.50
N MET A 112 -28.64 0.69 -10.53
CA MET A 112 -27.43 -0.13 -10.47
C MET A 112 -26.17 0.69 -10.33
N THR A 113 -26.04 1.79 -11.07
CA THR A 113 -24.91 2.73 -10.98
C THR A 113 -24.79 3.29 -9.56
N LEU A 114 -25.92 3.74 -8.99
CA LEU A 114 -25.97 4.25 -7.61
C LEU A 114 -25.56 3.18 -6.60
N LEU A 115 -26.03 1.95 -6.78
CA LEU A 115 -25.69 0.83 -5.91
C LEU A 115 -24.19 0.50 -5.99
N THR A 116 -23.62 0.34 -7.19
CA THR A 116 -22.20 0.01 -7.35
C THR A 116 -21.29 1.12 -6.87
N SER A 117 -21.64 2.39 -7.10
CA SER A 117 -20.89 3.53 -6.55
C SER A 117 -20.98 3.60 -5.02
N SER A 118 -22.13 3.26 -4.43
CA SER A 118 -22.27 3.18 -2.98
C SER A 118 -21.40 2.06 -2.40
N VAL A 119 -21.37 0.89 -3.06
CA VAL A 119 -20.51 -0.24 -2.68
C VAL A 119 -19.03 0.13 -2.75
N ALA A 120 -18.59 0.77 -3.83
CA ALA A 120 -17.23 1.26 -4.01
C ALA A 120 -16.82 2.26 -2.92
N LEU A 121 -17.72 3.21 -2.61
CA LEU A 121 -17.49 4.19 -1.55
C LEU A 121 -17.38 3.52 -0.18
N ILE A 122 -18.29 2.60 0.16
CA ILE A 122 -18.25 1.85 1.43
C ILE A 122 -16.97 1.02 1.53
N GLY A 123 -16.55 0.36 0.45
CA GLY A 123 -15.30 -0.38 0.39
C GLY A 123 -14.09 0.52 0.64
N THR A 124 -14.06 1.71 0.01
CA THR A 124 -13.02 2.72 0.20
C THR A 124 -12.98 3.20 1.66
N VAL A 125 -14.13 3.49 2.27
CA VAL A 125 -14.22 3.87 3.69
C VAL A 125 -13.73 2.74 4.61
N ALA A 126 -14.04 1.48 4.30
CA ALA A 126 -13.56 0.34 5.07
C ALA A 126 -12.03 0.19 5.00
N LEU A 127 -11.43 0.36 3.81
CA LEU A 127 -9.97 0.37 3.64
C LEU A 127 -9.33 1.54 4.40
N PHE A 128 -9.96 2.71 4.37
CA PHE A 128 -9.55 3.88 5.14
C PHE A 128 -9.55 3.59 6.64
N TRP A 129 -10.64 3.01 7.16
CA TRP A 129 -10.74 2.63 8.56
C TRP A 129 -9.64 1.63 8.96
N LEU A 130 -9.39 0.61 8.13
CA LEU A 130 -8.34 -0.38 8.34
C LEU A 130 -6.93 0.24 8.36
N PHE A 131 -6.69 1.32 7.61
CA PHE A 131 -5.43 2.06 7.66
C PHE A 131 -5.26 2.78 8.99
N PHE A 132 -6.23 3.63 9.31
CA PHE A 132 -6.08 4.65 10.34
C PHE A 132 -6.16 4.04 11.74
N SER A 133 -7.09 3.10 11.96
CA SER A 133 -7.20 2.35 13.22
C SER A 133 -5.89 1.66 13.60
N ARG A 134 -5.15 1.15 12.62
CA ARG A 134 -3.85 0.50 12.83
C ARG A 134 -2.70 1.49 12.93
N SER A 135 -2.76 2.60 12.20
CA SER A 135 -1.70 3.63 12.20
C SER A 135 -1.46 4.22 13.60
N GLU A 136 -2.52 4.38 14.39
CA GLU A 136 -2.44 4.94 15.75
C GLU A 136 -1.65 4.04 16.72
N HIS A 137 -1.83 2.72 16.61
CA HIS A 137 -1.08 1.75 17.43
C HIS A 137 0.39 1.62 17.00
N VAL A 138 0.65 1.80 15.71
CA VAL A 138 2.00 1.67 15.14
C VAL A 138 2.87 2.86 15.56
N VAL A 139 2.33 4.09 15.57
CA VAL A 139 3.07 5.31 15.97
C VAL A 139 3.68 5.19 17.37
N HIS A 140 2.91 4.69 18.36
CA HIS A 140 3.42 4.49 19.73
C HIS A 140 4.53 3.43 19.85
N HIS A 141 4.58 2.45 18.94
CA HIS A 141 5.60 1.40 18.97
C HIS A 141 6.92 1.84 18.30
N TYR A 142 6.83 2.69 17.28
CA TYR A 142 8.00 3.25 16.59
C TYR A 142 8.85 4.16 17.49
N GLU A 143 8.25 4.80 18.49
CA GLU A 143 8.98 5.64 19.46
C GLU A 143 9.87 4.83 20.43
N GLN A 144 9.73 3.50 20.47
CA GLN A 144 10.42 2.62 21.43
C GLN A 144 11.37 1.59 20.79
N THR A 145 11.56 1.61 19.46
CA THR A 145 12.28 0.54 18.74
C THR A 145 13.73 0.95 18.38
N GLU A 146 14.70 0.11 18.73
CA GLU A 146 16.16 0.36 18.60
C GLU A 146 16.73 0.25 17.16
N ASP A 147 15.94 -0.18 16.15
CA ASP A 147 16.43 -0.41 14.78
C ASP A 147 15.56 0.31 13.71
N PRO A 148 15.63 1.65 13.62
CA PRO A 148 14.65 2.49 12.92
C PRO A 148 14.64 2.33 11.39
N ILE A 149 15.71 1.81 10.79
CA ILE A 149 15.85 1.72 9.32
C ILE A 149 15.13 0.50 8.75
N ARG A 150 15.22 -0.66 9.42
CA ARG A 150 14.54 -1.87 8.94
C ARG A 150 13.02 -1.71 9.07
N ALA A 151 12.58 -1.12 10.18
CA ALA A 151 11.19 -0.76 10.40
C ALA A 151 10.74 0.31 9.39
N GLY A 152 11.55 1.34 9.17
CA GLY A 152 11.32 2.37 8.15
C GLY A 152 11.15 1.84 6.74
N ARG A 153 12.05 0.95 6.29
CA ARG A 153 12.01 0.37 4.94
C ARG A 153 10.77 -0.52 4.73
N SER A 154 10.43 -1.38 5.69
CA SER A 154 9.21 -2.20 5.57
C SER A 154 7.96 -1.33 5.60
N GLY A 155 7.96 -0.22 6.34
CA GLY A 155 6.88 0.76 6.37
C GLY A 155 6.65 1.45 5.03
N VAL A 156 7.73 1.95 4.41
CA VAL A 156 7.65 2.60 3.09
C VAL A 156 7.19 1.61 2.00
N ILE A 157 7.73 0.39 1.97
CA ILE A 157 7.30 -0.64 1.00
C ILE A 157 5.83 -0.97 1.21
N SER A 158 5.40 -1.15 2.46
CA SER A 158 3.99 -1.42 2.78
C SER A 158 3.09 -0.27 2.36
N LEU A 159 3.51 0.98 2.57
CA LEU A 159 2.78 2.16 2.15
C LEU A 159 2.62 2.20 0.62
N MET A 160 3.71 2.02 -0.12
CA MET A 160 3.69 2.01 -1.60
C MET A 160 2.80 0.89 -2.14
N ALA A 161 2.91 -0.32 -1.60
CA ALA A 161 2.06 -1.45 -1.99
C ALA A 161 0.58 -1.20 -1.62
N SER A 162 0.31 -0.53 -0.50
CA SER A 162 -1.04 -0.13 -0.11
C SER A 162 -1.63 0.88 -1.09
N VAL A 163 -0.88 1.91 -1.46
CA VAL A 163 -1.31 2.90 -2.46
C VAL A 163 -1.61 2.21 -3.80
N ALA A 164 -0.72 1.33 -4.26
CA ALA A 164 -0.95 0.56 -5.48
C ALA A 164 -2.21 -0.31 -5.39
N GLY A 165 -2.46 -0.94 -4.25
CA GLY A 165 -3.66 -1.75 -4.01
C GLY A 165 -4.96 -0.94 -4.06
N ILE A 166 -4.97 0.25 -3.44
CA ILE A 166 -6.14 1.15 -3.48
C ILE A 166 -6.39 1.67 -4.91
N ILE A 167 -5.34 2.06 -5.65
CA ILE A 167 -5.49 2.50 -7.04
C ILE A 167 -6.03 1.37 -7.92
N ALA A 168 -5.55 0.14 -7.73
CA ALA A 168 -6.07 -1.02 -8.44
C ALA A 168 -7.55 -1.28 -8.11
N ALA A 169 -7.95 -1.15 -6.84
CA ALA A 169 -9.35 -1.26 -6.42
C ALA A 169 -10.21 -0.18 -7.09
N ALA A 170 -9.75 1.08 -7.10
CA ALA A 170 -10.42 2.20 -7.74
C ALA A 170 -10.66 1.98 -9.23
N ALA A 171 -9.66 1.44 -9.95
CA ALA A 171 -9.78 1.09 -11.36
C ALA A 171 -10.75 -0.09 -11.60
N GLY A 172 -10.89 -0.99 -10.63
CA GLY A 172 -11.91 -2.05 -10.63
C GLY A 172 -13.30 -1.48 -10.44
N ASP A 173 -13.48 -0.59 -9.45
CA ASP A 173 -14.75 0.07 -9.14
C ASP A 173 -15.24 0.93 -10.32
N GLU A 174 -14.36 1.70 -10.96
CA GLU A 174 -14.68 2.47 -12.17
C GLU A 174 -15.30 1.59 -13.26
N ARG A 175 -14.68 0.42 -13.52
CA ARG A 175 -15.20 -0.55 -14.50
C ARG A 175 -16.57 -1.10 -14.12
N VAL A 176 -16.75 -1.44 -12.85
CA VAL A 176 -18.02 -1.97 -12.34
C VAL A 176 -19.12 -0.91 -12.44
N ILE A 177 -18.82 0.36 -12.14
CA ILE A 177 -19.79 1.46 -12.22
C ILE A 177 -20.21 1.73 -13.66
N ALA A 178 -19.27 1.67 -14.61
CA ALA A 178 -19.55 1.85 -16.03
C ALA A 178 -20.39 0.70 -16.61
N HIS A 179 -20.12 -0.55 -16.20
CA HIS A 179 -20.73 -1.75 -16.76
C HIS A 179 -21.21 -2.74 -15.66
N PRO A 180 -22.22 -2.37 -14.86
CA PRO A 180 -22.55 -3.10 -13.63
C PRO A 180 -23.13 -4.50 -13.85
N VAL A 181 -23.89 -4.69 -14.95
CA VAL A 181 -24.60 -5.95 -15.26
C VAL A 181 -23.77 -6.88 -16.15
N GLU A 182 -22.71 -6.36 -16.77
CA GLU A 182 -21.83 -7.17 -17.61
C GLU A 182 -21.02 -8.15 -16.75
N HIS A 183 -20.53 -9.20 -17.39
CA HIS A 183 -19.66 -10.15 -16.73
C HIS A 183 -18.38 -9.43 -16.28
N ALA A 184 -18.00 -9.59 -15.02
CA ALA A 184 -16.81 -8.92 -14.48
C ALA A 184 -15.57 -9.23 -15.35
N GLY A 185 -15.43 -10.48 -15.77
CA GLY A 185 -14.25 -10.95 -16.46
C GLY A 185 -13.03 -11.00 -15.54
N ILE A 186 -11.93 -11.55 -16.07
CA ILE A 186 -10.72 -11.79 -15.28
C ILE A 186 -10.08 -10.46 -14.84
N THR A 187 -10.02 -9.47 -15.73
CA THR A 187 -9.36 -8.19 -15.45
C THR A 187 -10.04 -7.43 -14.32
N THR A 188 -11.38 -7.28 -14.37
CA THR A 188 -12.12 -6.55 -13.32
C THR A 188 -12.02 -7.27 -11.98
N ASN A 189 -12.12 -8.61 -11.96
CA ASN A 189 -11.94 -9.38 -10.73
C ASN A 189 -10.53 -9.22 -10.14
N LEU A 190 -9.49 -9.28 -10.97
CA LEU A 190 -8.11 -9.08 -10.49
C LEU A 190 -7.92 -7.68 -9.88
N LEU A 191 -8.55 -6.64 -10.43
CA LEU A 191 -8.52 -5.29 -9.87
C LEU A 191 -9.29 -5.21 -8.54
N LEU A 192 -10.53 -5.70 -8.55
CA LEU A 192 -11.49 -5.58 -7.45
C LEU A 192 -11.12 -6.40 -6.21
N PHE A 193 -10.53 -7.58 -6.40
CA PHE A 193 -10.06 -8.44 -5.31
C PHE A 193 -8.57 -8.29 -5.07
N GLY A 194 -7.77 -8.15 -6.13
CA GLY A 194 -6.31 -8.03 -6.03
C GLY A 194 -5.87 -6.70 -5.42
N GLY A 195 -6.59 -5.60 -5.67
CA GLY A 195 -6.34 -4.31 -5.05
C GLY A 195 -6.42 -4.36 -3.52
N PRO A 196 -7.58 -4.75 -2.95
CA PRO A 196 -7.73 -4.94 -1.50
C PRO A 196 -6.80 -6.02 -0.93
N ALA A 197 -6.53 -7.10 -1.68
CA ALA A 197 -5.61 -8.15 -1.23
C ALA A 197 -4.17 -7.63 -1.12
N LEU A 198 -3.71 -6.86 -2.09
CA LEU A 198 -2.39 -6.20 -2.06
C LEU A 198 -2.31 -5.22 -0.89
N TYR A 199 -3.37 -4.43 -0.69
CA TYR A 199 -3.47 -3.45 0.39
C TYR A 199 -3.42 -4.09 1.80
N ILE A 200 -4.25 -5.10 2.03
CA ILE A 200 -4.31 -5.82 3.32
C ILE A 200 -3.04 -6.65 3.52
N GLY A 201 -2.55 -7.30 2.45
CA GLY A 201 -1.35 -8.13 2.47
C GLY A 201 -0.11 -7.33 2.83
N ALA A 202 0.07 -6.16 2.21
CA ALA A 202 1.17 -5.25 2.51
C ALA A 202 1.21 -4.86 4.00
N GLN A 203 0.06 -4.45 4.54
CA GLN A 203 -0.05 -4.07 5.96
C GLN A 203 0.14 -5.25 6.91
N THR A 204 -0.32 -6.44 6.52
CA THR A 204 -0.15 -7.68 7.31
C THR A 204 1.32 -8.07 7.36
N TRP A 205 2.01 -8.02 6.22
CA TRP A 205 3.45 -8.25 6.13
C TRP A 205 4.23 -7.25 6.98
N HIS A 206 3.89 -5.95 6.88
CA HIS A 206 4.50 -4.94 7.73
C HIS A 206 4.30 -5.23 9.23
N GLY A 207 3.08 -5.62 9.61
CA GLY A 207 2.78 -6.03 10.98
C GLY A 207 3.59 -7.22 11.46
N ALA A 208 3.75 -8.25 10.63
CA ALA A 208 4.56 -9.41 10.96
C ALA A 208 6.05 -9.08 11.15
N THR A 209 6.55 -8.02 10.48
CA THR A 209 7.93 -7.57 10.70
C THR A 209 8.14 -6.84 12.03
N LEU A 210 7.07 -6.28 12.61
CA LEU A 210 7.11 -5.49 13.85
C LEU A 210 6.62 -6.28 15.08
N PHE A 211 5.63 -7.16 14.90
CA PHE A 211 4.94 -7.89 15.96
C PHE A 211 5.05 -9.40 15.74
N ASP A 212 5.06 -10.19 16.83
CA ASP A 212 5.21 -11.66 16.78
C ASP A 212 3.92 -12.41 16.41
N ALA A 213 2.84 -11.71 16.07
CA ALA A 213 1.53 -12.30 15.80
C ALA A 213 0.96 -11.84 14.46
N LEU A 214 0.76 -12.81 13.55
CA LEU A 214 -0.09 -12.64 12.37
C LEU A 214 -1.56 -12.70 12.80
N SER A 215 -2.36 -11.70 12.45
CA SER A 215 -3.81 -11.74 12.69
C SER A 215 -4.44 -12.83 11.81
N PRO A 216 -5.00 -13.91 12.39
CA PRO A 216 -5.64 -14.97 11.61
C PRO A 216 -6.81 -14.42 10.79
N ALA A 217 -7.50 -13.39 11.28
CA ALA A 217 -8.58 -12.72 10.54
C ALA A 217 -8.10 -12.12 9.22
N ARG A 218 -6.88 -11.55 9.17
CA ARG A 218 -6.30 -11.01 7.93
C ARG A 218 -5.92 -12.12 6.95
N LEU A 219 -5.40 -13.26 7.43
CA LEU A 219 -5.10 -14.41 6.57
C LEU A 219 -6.38 -15.03 5.98
N VAL A 220 -7.43 -15.14 6.79
CA VAL A 220 -8.76 -15.58 6.33
C VAL A 220 -9.31 -14.61 5.30
N THR A 221 -9.18 -13.30 5.52
CA THR A 221 -9.64 -12.27 4.57
C THR A 221 -8.89 -12.35 3.24
N LEU A 222 -7.55 -12.50 3.27
CA LEU A 222 -6.75 -12.68 2.05
C LEU A 222 -7.16 -13.93 1.29
N SER A 223 -7.40 -15.03 2.00
CA SER A 223 -7.89 -16.28 1.41
C SER A 223 -9.28 -16.10 0.79
N ALA A 224 -10.18 -15.41 1.49
CA ALA A 224 -11.52 -15.09 1.00
C ALA A 224 -11.50 -14.21 -0.25
N LEU A 225 -10.58 -13.24 -0.33
CA LEU A 225 -10.40 -12.41 -1.52
C LEU A 225 -9.91 -13.22 -2.73
N VAL A 226 -8.96 -14.15 -2.53
CA VAL A 226 -8.49 -15.04 -3.59
C VAL A 226 -9.61 -15.96 -4.08
N VAL A 227 -10.36 -16.57 -3.16
CA VAL A 227 -11.49 -17.44 -3.50
C VAL A 227 -12.59 -16.65 -4.20
N GLY A 228 -12.95 -15.47 -3.69
CA GLY A 228 -13.92 -14.57 -4.31
C GLY A 228 -13.52 -14.20 -5.74
N CYS A 229 -12.25 -13.84 -5.93
CA CYS A 229 -11.71 -13.53 -7.25
C CYS A 229 -11.87 -14.68 -8.24
N ALA A 230 -11.63 -15.93 -7.82
CA ALA A 230 -11.74 -17.10 -8.69
C ALA A 230 -13.20 -17.45 -9.01
N VAL A 231 -14.09 -17.37 -8.01
CA VAL A 231 -15.48 -17.82 -8.11
C VAL A 231 -16.36 -16.84 -8.89
N THR A 232 -16.16 -15.53 -8.75
CA THR A 232 -17.07 -14.54 -9.35
C THR A 232 -16.67 -14.09 -10.77
N THR A 233 -15.72 -14.77 -11.43
CA THR A 233 -15.23 -14.36 -12.75
C THR A 233 -16.31 -14.34 -13.83
N ALA A 234 -17.25 -15.29 -13.74
CA ALA A 234 -18.42 -15.40 -14.61
C ALA A 234 -19.68 -14.74 -14.03
N ALA A 235 -19.58 -14.11 -12.86
CA ALA A 235 -20.72 -13.39 -12.29
C ALA A 235 -20.81 -11.97 -12.87
N PRO A 236 -22.00 -11.35 -12.82
CA PRO A 236 -22.15 -9.92 -13.03
C PRO A 236 -21.19 -9.10 -12.17
N ALA A 237 -20.64 -8.03 -12.73
CA ALA A 237 -19.63 -7.16 -12.11
C ALA A 237 -20.09 -6.60 -10.76
N TYR A 238 -21.37 -6.23 -10.63
CA TYR A 238 -21.92 -5.74 -9.37
C TYR A 238 -21.85 -6.77 -8.23
N LEU A 239 -22.02 -8.08 -8.52
CA LEU A 239 -21.92 -9.13 -7.50
C LEU A 239 -20.48 -9.29 -7.03
N SER A 240 -19.52 -9.28 -7.96
CA SER A 240 -18.09 -9.28 -7.62
C SER A 240 -17.75 -8.12 -6.68
N ALA A 241 -18.25 -6.92 -6.96
CA ALA A 241 -17.99 -5.73 -6.14
C ALA A 241 -18.61 -5.84 -4.75
N ILE A 242 -19.86 -6.30 -4.66
CA ILE A 242 -20.52 -6.54 -3.37
C ILE A 242 -19.73 -7.56 -2.55
N VAL A 243 -19.29 -8.65 -3.16
CA VAL A 243 -18.52 -9.70 -2.46
C VAL A 243 -17.18 -9.14 -1.97
N ALA A 244 -16.42 -8.47 -2.82
CA ALA A 244 -15.14 -7.87 -2.46
C ALA A 244 -15.30 -6.84 -1.32
N ALA A 245 -16.24 -5.90 -1.47
CA ALA A 245 -16.53 -4.90 -0.44
C ALA A 245 -16.99 -5.53 0.88
N THR A 246 -17.87 -6.54 0.82
CA THR A 246 -18.34 -7.25 2.01
C THR A 246 -17.20 -7.93 2.77
N ILE A 247 -16.26 -8.56 2.05
CA ILE A 247 -15.08 -9.19 2.66
C ILE A 247 -14.23 -8.15 3.39
N VAL A 248 -13.98 -6.99 2.75
CA VAL A 248 -13.18 -5.91 3.35
C VAL A 248 -13.91 -5.27 4.55
N VAL A 249 -15.20 -4.98 4.42
CA VAL A 249 -16.04 -4.42 5.49
C VAL A 249 -16.12 -5.38 6.67
N ALA A 250 -16.27 -6.68 6.42
CA ALA A 250 -16.30 -7.69 7.48
C ALA A 250 -14.98 -7.69 8.27
N LEU A 251 -13.82 -7.59 7.60
CA LEU A 251 -12.54 -7.44 8.29
C LEU A 251 -12.49 -6.14 9.10
N ALA A 252 -12.89 -5.01 8.52
CA ALA A 252 -12.88 -3.72 9.19
C ALA A 252 -13.73 -3.74 10.48
N VAL A 253 -14.96 -4.25 10.40
CA VAL A 253 -15.85 -4.40 11.55
C VAL A 253 -15.32 -5.41 12.57
N PHE A 254 -14.72 -6.51 12.09
CA PHE A 254 -14.14 -7.52 12.99
C PHE A 254 -12.98 -6.94 13.81
N GLU A 255 -12.04 -6.24 13.17
CA GLU A 255 -10.89 -5.63 13.84
C GLU A 255 -11.31 -4.48 14.77
N ASP A 256 -12.32 -3.70 14.39
CA ASP A 256 -12.87 -2.65 15.24
C ASP A 256 -13.47 -3.21 16.54
N ARG A 257 -14.25 -4.30 16.43
CA ARG A 257 -14.85 -4.98 17.59
C ARG A 257 -13.84 -5.73 18.45
N HIS A 258 -12.77 -6.24 17.86
CA HIS A 258 -11.77 -7.06 18.53
C HIS A 258 -10.46 -6.33 18.76
N GLN A 259 -10.48 -4.98 18.86
CA GLN A 259 -9.29 -4.18 19.13
C GLN A 259 -8.50 -4.81 20.29
N PRO A 260 -7.34 -5.42 20.00
CA PRO A 260 -6.64 -6.18 21.02
C PRO A 260 -6.10 -5.18 22.03
N GLY A 261 -6.51 -5.33 23.29
CA GLY A 261 -5.85 -4.66 24.41
C GLY A 261 -4.36 -5.02 24.38
N ARG A 262 -3.53 -4.03 24.03
CA ARG A 262 -2.05 -4.06 24.01
C ARG A 262 -1.45 -5.41 23.57
N ALA A 263 -1.38 -5.64 22.25
CA ALA A 263 -0.51 -6.69 21.71
C ALA A 263 0.91 -6.52 22.28
N ARG A 264 1.44 -7.56 22.91
CA ARG A 264 2.75 -7.55 23.58
C ARG A 264 3.83 -7.36 22.51
N ALA A 265 4.54 -6.24 22.57
CA ALA A 265 5.73 -5.99 21.77
C ALA A 265 6.70 -7.18 21.90
N LYS A 266 7.34 -7.57 20.79
CA LYS A 266 8.30 -8.67 20.79
C LYS A 266 9.46 -8.34 21.75
N PRO A 267 9.76 -9.17 22.77
CA PRO A 267 10.94 -8.99 23.58
C PRO A 267 12.19 -9.14 22.72
N LEU A 268 13.07 -8.14 22.76
CA LEU A 268 14.37 -8.20 22.09
C LEU A 268 15.19 -9.31 22.73
N LEU A 269 15.63 -10.29 21.93
CA LEU A 269 16.64 -11.24 22.37
C LEU A 269 17.99 -10.49 22.44
N PRO A 270 18.69 -10.49 23.58
CA PRO A 270 20.04 -9.94 23.63
C PRO A 270 20.96 -10.76 22.72
N ARG A 271 21.66 -10.09 21.81
CA ARG A 271 22.78 -10.65 21.05
C ARG A 271 23.95 -9.68 21.05
#